data_AF-A0A829Q836-F1
#
_entry.id   AF-A0A829Q836-F1
#
_cell.length_a   1.000
_cell.length_b   1.000
_cell.length_c   1.000
_cell.angle_alpha   90.00
_cell.angle_beta   90.00
_cell.angle_gamma   90.00
#
_symmetry.space_group_name_H-M   'P 1'
#
loop_
_entity.id
_entity.type
_entity.pdbx_description
1 polymer ?
#
loop_
_entity_poly.entity_id
_entity_poly.type
_entity_poly.pdbx_seq_one_letter_code
_entity_poly.pdbx_strand_id
1 'polypeptide(L)'
;MTLTDAKRDAYGRFPRDASPDDLVVHQQDVEGVLNALWSAGAEAIQMQDDQRLVASSVPRCVGNTLLLHGRTYSPPYVITAIGDADAMQAALDAAPLVTLYRQYVARFGLGYTVTRGHHLEVAGYRDAVGPGRAVPLQGH
;
A
#
# COMPACT_ATOMS: atom_id res chain seq x y z
N MET A 1 -3.25 8.23 -0.58
CA MET A 1 -2.50 8.21 0.70
C MET A 1 -1.04 7.88 0.42
N THR A 2 -0.15 8.18 1.38
CA THR A 2 1.29 8.01 1.23
C THR A 2 1.92 7.47 2.50
N LEU A 3 2.72 6.42 2.37
CA LEU A 3 3.56 5.85 3.42
C LEU A 3 5.03 6.14 3.10
N THR A 4 5.84 6.58 4.06
CA THR A 4 7.25 6.91 3.82
C THR A 4 8.12 6.42 4.97
N ASP A 5 9.34 5.99 4.67
CA ASP A 5 10.36 5.72 5.68
C ASP A 5 10.60 6.93 6.58
N ALA A 6 11.15 6.67 7.75
CA ALA A 6 11.56 7.70 8.67
C ALA A 6 12.57 8.66 8.00
N LYS A 7 12.36 9.96 8.22
CA LYS A 7 13.34 10.97 7.82
C LYS A 7 14.24 11.31 9.01
N ARG A 8 15.51 11.58 8.72
CA ARG A 8 16.44 12.12 9.70
C ARG A 8 15.99 13.51 10.14
N ASP A 9 16.26 13.86 11.40
CA ASP A 9 16.05 15.22 11.92
C ASP A 9 16.96 16.25 11.21
N ALA A 10 16.82 17.53 11.55
CA ALA A 10 17.63 18.62 10.98
C ALA A 10 19.15 18.46 11.21
N TYR A 11 19.55 17.56 12.12
CA TYR A 11 20.94 17.25 12.45
C TYR A 11 21.39 15.91 11.86
N GLY A 12 20.58 15.28 11.01
CA GLY A 12 20.91 14.02 10.35
C GLY A 12 20.75 12.78 11.24
N ARG A 13 19.95 12.83 12.32
CA ARG A 13 19.82 11.73 13.29
C ARG A 13 18.43 11.11 13.29
N PHE A 14 18.37 9.83 13.64
CA PHE A 14 17.16 9.13 14.03
C PHE A 14 17.02 9.13 15.57
N PRO A 15 15.84 8.77 16.12
CA PRO A 15 15.71 8.50 17.55
C PRO A 15 16.76 7.51 18.03
N ARG A 16 17.33 7.77 19.21
CA ARG A 16 18.49 7.01 19.71
C ARG A 16 18.18 5.55 20.00
N ASP A 17 16.92 5.24 20.26
CA ASP A 17 16.39 3.92 20.57
C ASP A 17 15.83 3.20 19.33
N ALA A 18 15.85 3.81 18.15
CA ALA A 18 15.34 3.18 16.93
C ALA A 18 16.32 2.13 16.39
N SER A 19 15.81 0.92 16.13
CA SER A 19 16.50 -0.06 15.29
C SER A 19 16.27 0.26 13.81
N PRO A 20 17.11 -0.26 12.88
CA PRO A 20 16.86 -0.08 11.44
C PRO A 20 15.48 -0.55 10.98
N ASP A 21 14.92 -1.57 11.63
CA ASP A 21 13.61 -2.14 11.32
C ASP A 21 12.47 -1.18 11.69
N ASP A 22 12.66 -0.35 12.72
CA ASP A 22 11.67 0.63 13.17
C ASP A 22 11.56 1.86 12.24
N LEU A 23 12.46 1.98 11.26
CA LEU A 23 12.64 3.20 10.45
C LEU A 23 12.14 3.04 9.02
N VAL A 24 11.73 1.85 8.62
CA VAL A 24 11.34 1.52 7.24
C VAL A 24 9.89 1.09 7.16
N VAL A 25 9.26 1.35 6.02
CA VAL A 25 7.92 0.83 5.72
C VAL A 25 8.04 -0.64 5.31
N HIS A 26 7.27 -1.50 5.97
CA HIS A 26 7.25 -2.94 5.73
C HIS A 26 6.08 -3.38 4.87
N GLN A 27 6.19 -4.59 4.32
CA GLN A 27 5.13 -5.26 3.58
C GLN A 27 3.82 -5.32 4.38
N GLN A 28 3.89 -5.68 5.67
CA GLN A 28 2.71 -5.77 6.54
C GLN A 28 1.97 -4.44 6.69
N ASP A 29 2.68 -3.31 6.63
CA ASP A 29 2.08 -1.97 6.75
C ASP A 29 1.25 -1.66 5.50
N VAL A 30 1.81 -1.94 4.33
CA VAL A 30 1.12 -1.76 3.05
C VAL A 30 -0.05 -2.75 2.92
N GLU A 31 0.15 -4.02 3.26
CA GLU A 31 -0.93 -5.02 3.28
C GLU A 31 -2.07 -4.61 4.23
N GLY A 32 -1.75 -4.11 5.42
CA GLY A 32 -2.74 -3.61 6.38
C GLY A 32 -3.60 -2.50 5.79
N VAL A 33 -2.98 -1.57 5.07
CA VAL A 33 -3.69 -0.50 4.34
C VAL A 33 -4.56 -1.05 3.22
N LEU A 34 -4.00 -1.91 2.35
CA LEU A 34 -4.73 -2.47 1.22
C LEU A 34 -5.96 -3.27 1.69
N ASN A 35 -5.79 -4.09 2.73
CA ASN A 35 -6.87 -4.87 3.31
C ASN A 35 -7.97 -3.99 3.90
N ALA A 36 -7.60 -2.92 4.62
CA ALA A 36 -8.57 -1.97 5.16
C ALA A 36 -9.41 -1.33 4.04
N LEU A 37 -8.75 -0.87 2.97
CA LEU A 37 -9.42 -0.25 1.82
C LEU A 37 -10.36 -1.23 1.10
N TRP A 38 -9.90 -2.45 0.82
CA TRP A 38 -10.75 -3.46 0.19
C TRP A 38 -11.93 -3.86 1.09
N SER A 39 -11.71 -3.99 2.40
CA SER A 39 -12.78 -4.32 3.35
C SER A 39 -13.86 -3.25 3.45
N ALA A 40 -13.52 -2.00 3.15
CA ALA A 40 -14.44 -0.88 3.09
C ALA A 40 -15.21 -0.78 1.76
N GLY A 41 -14.97 -1.69 0.82
CA GLY A 41 -15.61 -1.68 -0.49
C GLY A 41 -14.94 -0.75 -1.50
N ALA A 42 -13.63 -0.51 -1.39
CA ALA A 42 -12.90 0.15 -2.48
C ALA A 42 -13.15 -0.59 -3.81
N GLU A 43 -13.50 0.14 -4.86
CA GLU A 43 -13.79 -0.39 -6.20
C GLU A 43 -12.52 -0.50 -7.04
N ALA A 44 -11.53 0.34 -6.72
CA ALA A 44 -10.24 0.35 -7.36
C ALA A 44 -9.16 0.78 -6.39
N ILE A 45 -8.01 0.12 -6.45
CA ILE A 45 -6.80 0.55 -5.74
C ILE A 45 -5.64 0.51 -6.71
N GLN A 46 -4.82 1.56 -6.69
CA GLN A 46 -3.58 1.67 -7.44
C GLN A 46 -2.43 1.96 -6.49
N MET A 47 -1.26 1.40 -6.79
CA MET A 47 0.01 1.77 -6.16
C MET A 47 0.88 2.53 -7.16
N GLN A 48 1.54 3.58 -6.67
CA GLN A 48 2.23 4.58 -7.50
C GLN A 48 1.31 5.13 -8.60
N ASP A 49 1.88 5.55 -9.73
CA ASP A 49 1.13 6.15 -10.83
C ASP A 49 0.60 5.12 -11.85
N ASP A 50 1.06 3.87 -11.81
CA ASP A 50 0.88 2.92 -12.92
C ASP A 50 0.51 1.48 -12.53
N GLN A 51 0.45 1.14 -11.24
CA GLN A 51 0.19 -0.25 -10.82
C GLN A 51 -1.21 -0.45 -10.25
N ARG A 52 -2.16 -0.86 -11.09
CA ARG A 52 -3.51 -1.25 -10.65
C ARG A 52 -3.47 -2.55 -9.86
N LEU A 53 -4.09 -2.56 -8.69
CA LEU A 53 -4.15 -3.70 -7.78
C LEU A 53 -5.50 -4.37 -7.84
N VAL A 54 -5.48 -5.69 -7.64
CA VAL A 54 -6.65 -6.53 -7.39
C VAL A 54 -6.56 -7.10 -5.98
N ALA A 55 -7.63 -7.71 -5.48
CA ALA A 55 -7.66 -8.25 -4.12
C ALA A 55 -6.57 -9.31 -3.85
N SER A 56 -6.09 -10.00 -4.89
CA SER A 56 -4.99 -10.98 -4.80
C SER A 56 -3.59 -10.38 -5.02
N SER A 57 -3.48 -9.07 -5.28
CA SER A 57 -2.19 -8.38 -5.39
C SER A 57 -1.55 -8.28 -4.01
N VAL A 58 -0.41 -8.94 -3.84
CA VAL A 58 0.35 -8.95 -2.58
C VAL A 58 1.74 -8.35 -2.83
N PRO A 59 2.05 -7.17 -2.28
CA PRO A 59 3.42 -6.64 -2.29
C PRO A 59 4.35 -7.59 -1.53
N ARG A 60 5.59 -7.73 -1.99
CA ARG A 60 6.62 -8.51 -1.28
C ARG A 60 7.80 -7.64 -0.91
N CYS A 61 8.28 -7.72 0.32
CA CYS A 61 9.54 -7.08 0.69
C CYS A 61 10.72 -7.72 -0.04
N VAL A 62 11.54 -6.88 -0.69
CA VAL A 62 12.84 -7.23 -1.26
C VAL A 62 13.83 -6.14 -0.89
N GLY A 63 14.71 -6.43 0.08
CA GLY A 63 15.57 -5.41 0.68
C GLY A 63 14.73 -4.32 1.36
N ASN A 64 15.01 -3.05 1.05
CA ASN A 64 14.23 -1.90 1.51
C ASN A 64 13.14 -1.45 0.49
N THR A 65 12.80 -2.32 -0.46
CA THR A 65 11.82 -2.04 -1.50
C THR A 65 10.68 -3.03 -1.48
N LEU A 66 9.56 -2.68 -2.10
CA LEU A 66 8.43 -3.57 -2.33
C LEU A 66 8.42 -4.02 -3.79
N LEU A 67 8.43 -5.33 -4.00
CA LEU A 67 8.22 -5.99 -5.28
C LEU A 67 6.72 -6.20 -5.51
N LEU A 68 6.20 -5.68 -6.62
CA LEU A 68 4.81 -5.82 -7.00
C LEU A 68 4.66 -5.99 -8.51
N HIS A 69 4.06 -7.12 -8.92
CA HIS A 69 4.00 -7.62 -10.30
C HIS A 69 5.34 -7.52 -11.06
N GLY A 70 6.43 -7.93 -10.42
CA GLY A 70 7.77 -7.96 -11.04
C GLY A 70 8.52 -6.63 -11.06
N ARG A 71 7.95 -5.55 -10.50
CA ARG A 71 8.62 -4.24 -10.39
C ARG A 71 8.88 -3.89 -8.94
N THR A 72 10.06 -3.35 -8.65
CA THR A 72 10.44 -2.87 -7.32
C THR A 72 10.10 -1.39 -7.16
N TYR A 73 9.57 -1.04 -6.00
CA TYR A 73 9.22 0.32 -5.63
C TYR A 73 9.91 0.70 -4.32
N SER A 74 10.51 1.88 -4.30
CA SER A 74 11.01 2.50 -3.08
C SER A 74 9.95 3.43 -2.47
N PRO A 75 10.03 3.71 -1.16
CA PRO A 75 9.24 4.76 -0.54
C PRO A 75 9.53 6.13 -1.19
N PRO A 76 8.56 7.06 -1.27
CA PRO A 76 7.22 6.95 -0.71
C PRO A 76 6.32 5.98 -1.48
N TYR A 77 5.52 5.21 -0.74
CA TYR A 77 4.48 4.34 -1.28
C TYR A 77 3.18 5.12 -1.39
N VAL A 78 2.83 5.51 -2.61
CA VAL A 78 1.56 6.19 -2.88
C VAL A 78 0.50 5.16 -3.22
N ILE A 79 -0.62 5.21 -2.51
CA ILE A 79 -1.78 4.33 -2.74
C ILE A 79 -3.00 5.21 -3.01
N THR A 80 -3.60 5.04 -4.17
CA THR A 80 -4.83 5.72 -4.57
C THR A 80 -5.97 4.71 -4.55
N ALA A 81 -7.09 5.06 -3.93
CA ALA A 81 -8.27 4.21 -3.87
C ALA A 81 -9.52 5.00 -4.28
N ILE A 82 -10.41 4.33 -5.00
CA ILE A 82 -11.71 4.84 -5.43
C ILE A 82 -12.80 4.03 -4.70
N GLY A 83 -13.77 4.73 -4.13
CA GLY A 83 -14.89 4.15 -3.38
C GLY A 83 -15.48 5.18 -2.42
N ASP A 84 -16.27 4.72 -1.44
CA ASP A 84 -16.78 5.57 -0.37
C ASP A 84 -15.63 6.02 0.57
N ALA A 85 -15.30 7.30 0.50
CA ALA A 85 -14.19 7.88 1.26
C ALA A 85 -14.40 7.89 2.78
N ASP A 86 -15.65 7.94 3.24
CA ASP A 86 -15.97 7.89 4.66
C ASP A 86 -15.84 6.46 5.20
N ALA A 87 -16.37 5.47 4.45
CA ALA A 87 -16.19 4.06 4.78
C ALA A 87 -14.71 3.65 4.78
N MET A 88 -13.94 4.07 3.76
CA MET A 88 -12.50 3.78 3.68
C MET A 88 -11.72 4.42 4.82
N GLN A 89 -12.04 5.67 5.18
CA GLN A 89 -11.39 6.33 6.32
C GLN A 89 -11.68 5.59 7.63
N ALA A 90 -12.94 5.23 7.87
CA ALA A 90 -13.33 4.48 9.07
C ALA A 90 -12.62 3.12 9.15
N ALA A 91 -12.50 2.39 8.03
CA ALA A 91 -11.79 1.13 7.99
C ALA A 91 -10.28 1.27 8.26
N LEU A 92 -9.64 2.31 7.72
CA LEU A 92 -8.23 2.61 8.01
C LEU A 92 -8.02 2.94 9.49
N ASP A 93 -8.96 3.65 10.10
CA ASP A 93 -8.88 4.03 11.52
C ASP A 93 -9.11 2.83 12.45
N ALA A 94 -9.93 1.86 12.03
CA ALA A 94 -10.22 0.63 12.78
C ALA A 94 -9.18 -0.49 12.57
N ALA A 95 -8.34 -0.43 11.52
CA ALA A 95 -7.42 -1.51 11.16
C ALA A 95 -6.21 -1.59 12.13
N PRO A 96 -6.01 -2.70 12.86
CA PRO A 96 -4.95 -2.81 13.87
C PRO A 96 -3.54 -2.56 13.35
N LEU A 97 -3.22 -3.05 12.14
CA LEU A 97 -1.91 -2.82 11.51
C LEU A 97 -1.70 -1.34 11.14
N VAL A 98 -2.76 -0.64 10.70
CA VAL A 98 -2.69 0.79 10.40
C VAL A 98 -2.54 1.59 11.70
N THR A 99 -3.24 1.20 12.77
CA THR A 99 -3.06 1.79 14.09
C THR A 99 -1.62 1.63 14.59
N LEU A 100 -1.05 0.43 14.49
CA LEU A 100 0.33 0.15 14.86
C LEU A 100 1.32 0.98 14.04
N TYR A 101 1.14 1.03 12.72
CA TYR A 101 1.99 1.85 11.84
C TYR A 101 1.95 3.34 12.22
N ARG A 102 0.77 3.88 12.55
CA ARG A 102 0.65 5.29 13.01
C ARG A 102 1.37 5.55 14.35
N GLN A 103 1.53 4.54 15.21
CA GLN A 103 2.36 4.68 16.42
C GLN A 103 3.85 4.78 16.05
N TYR A 104 4.30 4.02 15.05
CA TYR A 104 5.67 4.11 14.52
C TYR A 104 5.92 5.44 13.80
N VAL A 105 4.94 5.96 13.06
CA VAL A 105 4.94 7.34 12.52
C VAL A 105 5.20 8.37 13.62
N ALA A 106 4.43 8.30 14.71
CA ALA A 106 4.56 9.25 15.81
C ALA A 106 5.89 9.11 16.57
N ARG A 107 6.38 7.88 16.77
CA ARG A 107 7.57 7.60 17.58
C ARG A 107 8.87 7.77 16.80
N PHE A 108 8.92 7.26 15.58
CA PHE A 108 10.13 7.12 14.80
C PHE A 108 10.21 8.05 13.59
N GLY A 109 9.13 8.80 13.31
CA GLY A 109 9.12 9.82 12.26
C GLY A 109 8.89 9.26 10.85
N LEU A 110 8.28 8.08 10.74
CA LEU A 110 7.73 7.60 9.46
C LEU A 110 6.65 8.56 8.95
N GLY A 111 6.39 8.53 7.65
CA GLY A 111 5.32 9.32 7.03
C GLY A 111 4.03 8.53 6.87
N TYR A 112 2.90 9.10 7.29
CA TYR A 112 1.56 8.61 6.94
C TYR A 112 0.64 9.79 6.64
N THR A 113 0.21 9.90 5.39
CA THR A 113 -0.70 10.97 4.96
C THR A 113 -1.87 10.40 4.20
N VAL A 114 -3.09 10.79 4.57
CA VAL A 114 -4.33 10.46 3.84
C VAL A 114 -4.95 11.76 3.37
N THR A 115 -5.26 11.82 2.07
CA THR A 115 -5.91 12.97 1.44
C THR A 115 -7.12 12.46 0.69
N ARG A 116 -8.25 13.16 0.84
CA ARG A 116 -9.47 12.91 0.07
C ARG A 116 -9.45 13.74 -1.20
N GLY A 117 -9.83 13.13 -2.32
CA GLY A 117 -9.98 13.80 -3.61
C GLY A 117 -11.40 13.59 -4.15
N HIS A 118 -11.93 14.58 -4.87
CA HIS A 118 -13.26 14.51 -5.49
C HIS A 118 -13.23 14.03 -6.94
N HIS A 119 -12.04 13.99 -7.56
CA HIS A 119 -11.83 13.47 -8.91
C HIS A 119 -10.49 12.75 -8.93
N LEU A 120 -10.53 11.42 -8.76
CA LEU A 120 -9.36 10.56 -8.76
C LEU A 120 -9.47 9.61 -9.96
N GLU A 121 -8.43 9.59 -10.79
CA GLU A 121 -8.28 8.61 -11.85
C GLU A 121 -7.29 7.53 -11.39
N VAL A 122 -7.58 6.29 -11.78
CA VAL A 122 -6.66 5.15 -11.61
C VAL A 122 -6.47 4.50 -12.96
N ALA A 123 -5.27 3.99 -13.20
CA ALA A 123 -4.91 3.25 -14.38
C ALA A 123 -5.88 2.07 -14.60
N GLY A 124 -6.22 1.86 -15.87
CA GLY A 124 -6.93 0.67 -16.30
C GLY A 124 -6.11 -0.57 -15.93
N TYR A 125 -6.77 -1.59 -15.41
CA TYR A 125 -6.12 -2.86 -15.14
C TYR A 125 -5.68 -3.50 -16.46
N ARG A 126 -4.38 -3.77 -16.62
CA ARG A 126 -3.86 -4.54 -17.75
C ARG A 126 -3.29 -5.85 -17.20
N ASP A 127 -4.10 -6.89 -17.28
CA ASP A 127 -3.59 -8.25 -17.20
C ASP A 127 -2.51 -8.44 -18.27
N ALA A 128 -1.30 -8.82 -17.85
CA ALA A 128 -0.35 -9.45 -18.77
C ALA A 128 -0.78 -10.90 -19.03
N VAL A 129 -2.00 -11.10 -19.56
CA VAL A 129 -2.42 -12.38 -20.12
C VAL A 129 -2.01 -12.36 -21.59
N GLY A 130 -0.85 -12.95 -21.89
CA GLY A 130 -0.62 -13.50 -23.23
C GLY A 130 -1.74 -14.51 -23.54
N PRO A 131 -2.16 -14.69 -24.81
CA PRO A 131 -3.31 -15.50 -25.16
C PRO A 131 -3.05 -17.00 -24.87
N GLY A 132 -3.31 -17.41 -23.63
CA GLY A 132 -3.39 -18.80 -23.21
C GLY A 132 -4.81 -19.29 -23.40
N ARG A 133 -5.07 -19.90 -24.56
CA ARG A 133 -6.35 -20.54 -24.94
C ARG A 133 -6.82 -21.51 -23.85
N ALA A 134 -7.88 -21.17 -23.13
CA ALA A 134 -8.60 -22.13 -22.30
C ALA A 134 -9.42 -23.06 -23.20
N VAL A 135 -9.18 -24.38 -23.10
CA VAL A 135 -9.97 -25.41 -23.78
C VAL A 135 -10.88 -26.05 -22.72
N PRO A 136 -12.21 -26.11 -22.95
CA PRO A 136 -13.11 -26.77 -22.01
C PRO A 136 -12.84 -28.28 -21.97
N LEU A 137 -12.82 -28.86 -20.76
CA LEU A 137 -12.78 -30.30 -20.56
C LEU A 137 -14.18 -30.86 -20.87
N GLN A 138 -14.31 -31.63 -21.95
CA GLN A 138 -15.49 -32.47 -22.19
C GLN A 138 -15.45 -33.66 -21.24
N GLY A 139 -16.39 -33.70 -20.30
CA GLY A 139 -16.69 -34.88 -19.50
C GLY A 139 -17.65 -35.81 -20.27
N HIS A 140 -17.33 -37.10 -20.24
CA HIS A 140 -18.14 -38.22 -20.73
C HIS A 140 -19.29 -38.56 -19.78
#